data_AF-A0A3G6RFR1-F1
#
_entry.id   AF-A0A3G6RFR1-F1
#
_cell.length_a   1.000
_cell.length_b   1.000
_cell.length_c   1.000
_cell.angle_alpha   90.00
_cell.angle_beta   90.00
_cell.angle_gamma   90.00
#
_symmetry.space_group_name_H-M   'P 1'
#
loop_
_entity.id
_entity.type
_entity.pdbx_description
1 polymer ?
#
loop_
_entity_poly.entity_id
_entity_poly.type
_entity_poly.pdbx_seq_one_letter_code
_entity_poly.pdbx_strand_id
1 'polypeptide(L)'
;MRNLILILVFLLSSKISSQSKEGNIIITVDQNVHPSLSNMYILKGDQKYYISYFPGKFVIKEADYQDLLHKDNSSSLKLVLSSNLQCKDDLTSKLYEIEDFKLSWLDQPYVILYIYNTDNKNYKNIYNPLPGKAYTYDYEYPGGTMKRVQKSFTKDQKKCQTNN
;
A
#
# COMPACT_ATOMS: atom_id res chain seq x y z
N MET A 1 17.59 -51.10 1.38
CA MET A 1 16.32 -50.46 1.79
C MET A 1 16.50 -49.36 2.84
N ARG A 2 17.27 -49.58 3.93
CA ARG A 2 17.54 -48.57 4.98
C ARG A 2 18.10 -47.23 4.44
N ASN A 3 19.03 -47.30 3.49
CA ASN A 3 19.66 -46.10 2.90
C ASN A 3 18.71 -45.32 1.96
N LEU A 4 17.67 -45.98 1.42
CA LEU A 4 16.70 -45.36 0.51
C LEU A 4 15.64 -44.58 1.28
N ILE A 5 15.26 -45.08 2.46
CA ILE A 5 14.36 -44.39 3.41
C ILE A 5 15.01 -43.10 3.93
N LEU A 6 16.30 -43.11 4.24
CA LEU A 6 17.02 -41.92 4.71
C LEU A 6 17.10 -40.82 3.65
N ILE A 7 17.28 -41.18 2.37
CA ILE A 7 17.27 -40.22 1.26
C ILE A 7 15.87 -39.62 1.06
N LEU A 8 14.81 -40.44 1.19
CA LEU A 8 13.43 -39.97 1.10
C LEU A 8 13.07 -38.98 2.21
N VAL A 9 13.50 -39.25 3.45
CA VAL A 9 13.29 -38.35 4.61
C VAL A 9 14.06 -37.03 4.44
N PHE A 10 15.28 -37.07 3.91
CA PHE A 10 16.08 -35.86 3.65
C PHE A 10 15.51 -34.98 2.52
N LEU A 11 14.89 -35.59 1.51
CA LEU A 11 14.20 -34.89 0.42
C LEU A 11 12.84 -34.28 0.85
N LEU A 12 12.21 -34.82 1.89
CA LEU A 12 10.96 -34.28 2.45
C LEU A 12 11.20 -33.04 3.33
N SER A 13 12.37 -32.91 3.96
CA SER A 13 12.70 -31.77 4.83
C SER A 13 13.05 -30.45 4.10
N SER A 14 13.27 -30.47 2.79
CA SER A 14 13.76 -29.31 2.04
C SER A 14 12.67 -28.33 1.56
N LYS A 15 11.41 -28.52 1.95
CA LYS A 15 10.28 -27.69 1.46
C LYS A 15 9.82 -26.59 2.41
N ILE A 16 10.45 -26.40 3.56
CA ILE A 16 10.10 -25.31 4.48
C ILE A 16 10.91 -24.05 4.11
N SER A 17 10.77 -23.57 2.88
CA SER A 17 11.08 -22.17 2.61
C SER A 17 9.87 -21.36 3.09
N SER A 18 10.09 -20.39 3.98
CA SER A 18 9.10 -19.37 4.31
C SER A 18 8.85 -18.56 3.05
N GLN A 19 7.93 -19.02 2.20
CA GLN A 19 7.54 -18.31 0.99
C GLN A 19 6.77 -17.06 1.39
N SER A 20 6.98 -15.99 0.63
CA SER A 20 6.28 -14.71 0.78
C SER A 20 5.79 -14.25 -0.57
N LYS A 21 4.58 -13.71 -0.61
CA LYS A 21 4.09 -12.99 -1.78
C LYS A 21 4.68 -11.59 -1.76
N GLU A 22 5.32 -11.22 -2.86
CA GLU A 22 5.86 -9.88 -3.06
C GLU A 22 5.04 -9.13 -4.12
N GLY A 23 5.00 -7.81 -3.98
CA GLY A 23 4.41 -6.90 -4.96
C GLY A 23 5.18 -5.59 -5.06
N ASN A 24 5.17 -4.97 -6.23
CA ASN A 24 5.89 -3.73 -6.50
C ASN A 24 4.98 -2.52 -6.22
N ILE A 25 4.91 -2.08 -4.96
CA ILE A 25 4.08 -0.95 -4.54
C ILE A 25 4.96 0.19 -4.04
N ILE A 26 4.84 1.36 -4.68
CA ILE A 26 5.49 2.60 -4.29
C ILE A 26 4.44 3.44 -3.58
N ILE A 27 4.71 3.86 -2.34
CA ILE A 27 3.81 4.69 -1.56
C ILE A 27 4.46 6.04 -1.37
N THR A 28 3.75 7.10 -1.75
CA THR A 28 4.17 8.47 -1.51
C THR A 28 3.20 9.14 -0.55
N VAL A 29 3.73 9.96 0.35
CA VAL A 29 2.93 10.83 1.23
C VAL A 29 3.41 12.25 0.98
N ASP A 30 2.51 13.13 0.55
CA ASP A 30 2.84 14.53 0.23
C ASP A 30 4.01 14.64 -0.77
N GLN A 31 4.01 13.79 -1.81
CA GLN A 31 5.06 13.67 -2.84
C GLN A 31 6.43 13.18 -2.35
N ASN A 32 6.59 12.87 -1.06
CA ASN A 32 7.79 12.20 -0.58
C ASN A 32 7.74 10.71 -0.95
N VAL A 33 8.75 10.24 -1.70
CA VAL A 33 8.91 8.83 -2.14
C VAL A 33 9.55 7.92 -1.08
N HIS A 34 10.14 8.50 -0.04
CA HIS A 34 10.65 7.78 1.13
C HIS A 34 9.97 8.28 2.43
N PRO A 35 8.63 8.15 2.54
CA PRO A 35 7.96 8.49 3.78
C PRO A 35 8.35 7.49 4.89
N SER A 36 8.42 7.96 6.13
CA SER A 36 8.65 7.07 7.29
C SER A 36 7.36 6.30 7.58
N LEU A 37 7.19 5.16 6.91
CA LEU A 37 6.00 4.32 7.06
C LEU A 37 6.19 3.27 8.16
N SER A 38 5.13 3.01 8.91
CA SER A 38 5.11 2.01 9.98
C SER A 38 3.72 1.42 10.15
N ASN A 39 3.63 0.32 10.92
CA ASN A 39 2.37 -0.33 11.29
C ASN A 39 1.47 -0.64 10.08
N MET A 40 2.06 -1.18 9.01
CA MET A 40 1.35 -1.49 7.77
C MET A 40 0.66 -2.85 7.87
N TYR A 41 -0.63 -2.89 7.54
CA TYR A 41 -1.41 -4.13 7.49
C TYR A 41 -2.59 -4.02 6.53
N ILE A 42 -3.05 -5.16 6.02
CA ILE A 42 -4.35 -5.30 5.33
C ILE A 42 -5.36 -5.72 6.38
N LEU A 43 -6.53 -5.09 6.34
CA LEU A 43 -7.69 -5.43 7.15
C LEU A 43 -8.72 -6.14 6.26
N LYS A 44 -9.19 -7.31 6.69
CA LYS A 44 -10.31 -8.07 6.10
C LYS A 44 -11.30 -8.36 7.23
N GLY A 45 -12.43 -7.65 7.27
CA GLY A 45 -13.29 -7.65 8.45
C GLY A 45 -12.54 -7.10 9.67
N ASP A 46 -12.44 -7.89 10.74
CA ASP A 46 -11.69 -7.52 11.95
C ASP A 46 -10.24 -8.07 11.97
N GLN A 47 -9.88 -8.92 11.00
CA GLN A 47 -8.59 -9.58 10.96
C GLN A 47 -7.51 -8.73 10.28
N LYS A 48 -6.33 -8.66 10.90
CA LYS A 48 -5.18 -7.90 10.43
C LYS A 48 -4.10 -8.82 9.89
N TYR A 49 -3.59 -8.50 8.71
CA TYR A 49 -2.48 -9.19 8.06
C TYR A 49 -1.34 -8.20 7.92
N TYR A 50 -0.30 -8.39 8.73
CA TYR A 50 0.82 -7.46 8.80
C TYR A 50 1.74 -7.59 7.58
N ILE A 51 2.26 -6.45 7.15
CA ILE A 51 2.99 -6.33 5.90
C ILE A 51 4.34 -5.72 6.19
N SER A 52 5.37 -6.34 5.62
CA SER A 52 6.70 -5.75 5.58
C SER A 52 6.80 -4.85 4.35
N TYR A 53 7.17 -3.60 4.55
CA TYR A 53 7.29 -2.62 3.48
C TYR A 53 8.70 -2.05 3.40
N PHE A 54 9.24 -2.05 2.19
CA PHE A 54 10.39 -1.26 1.78
C PHE A 54 9.96 -0.43 0.57
N PRO A 55 10.52 0.77 0.33
CA PRO A 55 10.15 1.57 -0.82
C PRO A 55 10.19 0.75 -2.13
N GLY A 56 9.03 0.58 -2.77
CA GLY A 56 8.87 -0.22 -3.99
C GLY A 56 8.70 -1.73 -3.79
N LYS A 57 8.77 -2.24 -2.56
CA LYS A 57 8.67 -3.68 -2.25
C LYS A 57 7.70 -3.92 -1.09
N PHE A 58 6.60 -4.58 -1.42
CA PHE A 58 5.53 -4.95 -0.51
C PHE A 58 5.59 -6.45 -0.27
N VAL A 59 5.69 -6.91 0.98
CA VAL A 59 5.92 -8.33 1.29
C VAL A 59 4.88 -8.83 2.30
N ILE A 60 4.19 -9.90 1.92
CA ILE A 60 3.18 -10.59 2.73
C ILE A 60 3.63 -12.04 2.93
N LYS A 61 3.43 -12.59 4.12
CA LYS A 61 3.66 -14.03 4.35
C LYS A 61 2.73 -14.85 3.46
N GLU A 62 3.22 -15.96 2.91
CA GLU A 62 2.40 -16.77 2.00
C GLU A 62 1.10 -17.27 2.65
N ALA A 63 1.15 -17.71 3.90
CA ALA A 63 -0.04 -18.16 4.63
C ALA A 63 -1.10 -17.05 4.74
N ASP A 64 -0.67 -15.83 5.07
CA ASP A 64 -1.54 -14.65 5.15
C ASP A 64 -2.11 -14.29 3.76
N TYR A 65 -1.29 -14.39 2.71
CA TYR A 65 -1.73 -14.14 1.34
C TYR A 65 -2.76 -15.16 0.86
N GLN A 66 -2.58 -16.45 1.15
CA GLN A 66 -3.55 -17.49 0.83
C GLN A 66 -4.87 -17.28 1.57
N ASP A 67 -4.83 -16.87 2.84
CA ASP A 67 -6.03 -16.52 3.60
C ASP A 67 -6.77 -15.29 3.04
N LEU A 68 -6.02 -14.29 2.58
CA LEU A 68 -6.56 -13.13 1.88
C LEU A 68 -7.25 -13.53 0.56
N LEU A 69 -6.72 -14.52 -0.18
CA LEU A 69 -7.33 -15.05 -1.41
C LEU A 69 -8.62 -15.86 -1.17
N HIS A 70 -8.79 -16.45 0.02
CA HIS A 70 -9.99 -17.24 0.31
C HIS A 70 -11.25 -16.36 0.28
N LYS A 71 -12.18 -16.77 -0.59
CA LYS A 71 -13.42 -16.06 -0.93
C LYS A 71 -14.51 -16.21 0.14
N ASP A 72 -14.31 -15.58 1.30
CA ASP A 72 -15.47 -15.07 2.03
C ASP A 72 -15.80 -13.69 1.44
N ASN A 73 -16.64 -13.72 0.41
CA ASN A 73 -16.89 -12.66 -0.58
C ASN A 73 -17.52 -11.35 -0.03
N SER A 74 -17.65 -11.16 1.28
CA SER A 74 -18.38 -10.03 1.86
C SER A 74 -17.48 -8.90 2.38
N SER A 75 -16.21 -9.16 2.66
CA SER A 75 -15.33 -8.17 3.30
C SER A 75 -14.46 -7.46 2.27
N SER A 76 -14.63 -6.14 2.12
CA SER A 76 -13.67 -5.30 1.41
C SER A 76 -12.32 -5.31 2.11
N LEU A 77 -11.25 -5.28 1.33
CA LEU A 77 -9.89 -5.20 1.86
C LEU A 77 -9.49 -3.75 2.02
N LYS A 78 -8.98 -3.40 3.19
CA LYS A 78 -8.48 -2.06 3.49
C LYS A 78 -7.00 -2.12 3.80
N LEU A 79 -6.18 -1.35 3.09
CA LEU A 79 -4.78 -1.17 3.47
C LEU A 79 -4.68 -0.05 4.51
N VAL A 80 -4.05 -0.35 5.64
CA VAL A 80 -3.83 0.59 6.73
C VAL A 80 -2.34 0.77 6.94
N LEU A 81 -1.89 2.02 7.11
CA LEU A 81 -0.49 2.34 7.38
C LEU A 81 -0.39 3.65 8.16
N SER A 82 0.69 3.82 8.90
CA SER A 82 1.01 5.07 9.59
C SER A 82 2.21 5.74 8.93
N SER A 83 2.14 7.06 8.72
CA SER A 83 3.30 7.87 8.35
C SER A 83 3.74 8.71 9.52
N ASN A 84 5.02 8.62 9.82
CA ASN A 84 5.66 9.35 10.90
C ASN A 84 6.38 10.57 10.34
N LEU A 85 6.14 11.72 10.96
CA LEU A 85 6.83 12.96 10.68
C LEU A 85 7.54 13.40 11.95
N GLN A 86 8.87 13.39 11.90
CA GLN A 86 9.72 13.95 12.95
C GLN A 86 9.98 15.42 12.63
N CYS A 87 9.57 16.30 13.54
CA CYS A 87 9.89 17.73 13.50
C CYS A 87 10.65 18.10 14.77
N LYS A 88 11.99 18.18 14.68
CA LYS A 88 12.87 18.34 15.85
C LYS A 88 12.64 17.23 16.86
N ASP A 89 12.08 17.53 18.03
CA ASP A 89 11.80 16.58 19.12
C ASP A 89 10.37 16.01 19.05
N ASP A 90 9.51 16.59 18.21
CA ASP A 90 8.12 16.16 18.07
C ASP A 90 8.00 15.05 17.02
N LEU A 91 7.57 13.86 17.46
CA LEU A 91 7.16 12.77 16.59
C LEU A 91 5.64 12.81 16.43
N THR A 92 5.18 13.12 15.23
CA THR A 92 3.75 13.04 14.88
C THR A 92 3.50 11.85 13.98
N SER A 93 2.48 11.06 14.28
CA SER A 93 2.07 9.92 13.46
C SER A 93 0.69 10.18 12.89
N LYS A 94 0.52 9.99 11.58
CA LYS A 94 -0.77 10.06 10.88
C LYS A 94 -1.14 8.69 10.34
N LEU A 95 -2.34 8.23 10.68
CA LEU A 95 -2.92 6.99 10.16
C LEU A 95 -3.62 7.24 8.83
N TYR A 96 -3.36 6.37 7.86
CA TYR A 96 -4.01 6.36 6.55
C TYR A 96 -4.67 5.02 6.30
N GLU A 97 -5.87 5.07 5.74
CA GLU A 97 -6.68 3.93 5.34
C GLU A 97 -7.08 4.07 3.87
N ILE A 98 -6.76 3.04 3.09
CA ILE A 98 -7.07 2.90 1.67
C ILE A 98 -8.16 1.83 1.55
N GLU A 99 -9.41 2.26 1.38
CA GLU A 99 -10.58 1.38 1.58
C GLU A 99 -10.87 0.44 0.40
N ASP A 100 -10.33 0.75 -0.76
CA ASP A 100 -10.50 0.03 -2.02
C ASP A 100 -9.23 -0.72 -2.45
N PHE A 101 -8.41 -1.13 -1.48
CA PHE A 101 -7.21 -1.93 -1.74
C PHE A 101 -7.58 -3.26 -2.42
N LYS A 102 -6.79 -3.65 -3.43
CA LYS A 102 -7.01 -4.87 -4.21
C LYS A 102 -5.76 -5.75 -4.17
N LEU A 103 -5.93 -7.04 -3.88
CA LEU A 103 -4.81 -8.00 -3.93
C LEU A 103 -4.14 -8.04 -5.31
N SER A 104 -4.89 -7.80 -6.38
CA SER A 104 -4.38 -7.75 -7.75
C SER A 104 -3.34 -6.64 -7.98
N TRP A 105 -3.17 -5.71 -7.04
CA TRP A 105 -2.06 -4.73 -7.06
C TRP A 105 -0.70 -5.41 -6.90
N LEU A 106 -0.63 -6.55 -6.21
CA LEU A 106 0.60 -7.31 -6.04
C LEU A 106 1.05 -8.03 -7.32
N ASP A 107 0.13 -8.18 -8.28
CA ASP A 107 0.40 -8.80 -9.58
C ASP A 107 0.71 -7.77 -10.68
N GLN A 108 0.58 -6.47 -10.38
CA GLN A 108 0.95 -5.44 -11.34
C GLN A 108 2.48 -5.30 -11.43
N PRO A 109 3.03 -4.93 -12.61
CA PRO A 109 4.44 -4.61 -12.73
C PRO A 109 4.89 -3.52 -11.73
N TYR A 110 4.01 -2.54 -11.50
CA TYR A 110 4.11 -1.57 -10.42
C TYR A 110 2.72 -1.04 -10.06
N VAL A 111 2.57 -0.56 -8.82
CA VAL A 111 1.50 0.34 -8.40
C VAL A 111 2.12 1.52 -7.66
N ILE A 112 1.69 2.73 -8.01
CA ILE A 112 2.06 3.93 -7.25
C ILE A 112 0.82 4.41 -6.52
N LEU A 113 0.90 4.47 -5.19
CA LEU A 113 -0.11 5.02 -4.31
C LEU A 113 0.33 6.41 -3.86
N TYR A 114 -0.48 7.41 -4.17
CA TYR A 114 -0.26 8.79 -3.72
C TYR A 114 -1.21 9.13 -2.60
N ILE A 115 -0.66 9.50 -1.44
CA ILE A 115 -1.43 9.96 -0.29
C ILE A 115 -1.17 11.46 -0.13
N TYR A 116 -2.26 12.23 -0.07
CA TYR A 116 -2.21 13.68 0.09
C TYR A 116 -2.86 14.08 1.40
N ASN A 117 -2.08 14.65 2.33
CA ASN A 117 -2.58 15.21 3.57
C ASN A 117 -3.24 16.57 3.27
N THR A 118 -4.56 16.66 3.43
CA THR A 118 -5.31 17.88 3.10
C THR A 118 -5.22 18.96 4.17
N ASP A 119 -4.59 18.69 5.32
CA ASP A 119 -4.20 19.74 6.27
C ASP A 119 -2.99 20.52 5.76
N ASN A 120 -2.18 19.90 4.90
CA ASN A 120 -1.03 20.55 4.29
C ASN A 120 -1.53 21.67 3.35
N LYS A 121 -0.96 22.87 3.52
CA LYS A 121 -1.32 24.05 2.72
C LYS A 121 -1.20 23.80 1.21
N ASN A 122 -0.27 22.94 0.80
CA ASN A 122 -0.07 22.60 -0.60
C ASN A 122 -1.27 21.84 -1.19
N TYR A 123 -1.96 21.01 -0.41
CA TYR A 123 -3.02 20.12 -0.90
C TYR A 123 -4.42 20.53 -0.46
N LYS A 124 -4.57 21.31 0.62
CA LYS A 124 -5.85 21.77 1.18
C LYS A 124 -6.77 22.42 0.12
N ASN A 125 -6.18 23.21 -0.76
CA ASN A 125 -6.91 23.96 -1.79
C ASN A 125 -7.06 23.18 -3.11
N ILE A 126 -6.28 22.12 -3.30
CA ILE A 126 -6.28 21.31 -4.53
C ILE A 126 -7.27 20.17 -4.41
N TYR A 127 -7.33 19.51 -3.25
CA TYR A 127 -8.09 18.28 -3.06
C TYR A 127 -9.20 18.40 -2.02
N ASN A 128 -10.25 17.60 -2.19
CA ASN A 128 -11.21 17.30 -1.12
C ASN A 128 -10.68 16.14 -0.27
N PRO A 129 -10.74 16.23 1.07
CA PRO A 129 -10.50 15.05 1.89
C PRO A 129 -11.57 13.99 1.66
N LEU A 130 -11.25 12.75 2.02
CA LEU A 130 -12.26 11.71 2.20
C LEU A 130 -13.20 12.07 3.37
N PRO A 131 -14.46 11.60 3.33
CA PRO A 131 -15.42 11.85 4.42
C PRO A 131 -14.86 11.46 5.79
N GLY A 132 -14.83 12.40 6.73
CA GLY A 132 -14.33 12.18 8.09
C GLY A 132 -12.82 11.99 8.22
N LYS A 133 -12.04 12.22 7.15
CA LYS A 133 -10.57 12.11 7.17
C LYS A 133 -9.93 13.46 6.83
N ALA A 134 -8.63 13.59 7.10
CA ALA A 134 -7.82 14.76 6.77
C ALA A 134 -6.83 14.49 5.62
N TYR A 135 -7.18 13.56 4.74
CA TYR A 135 -6.37 13.16 3.60
C TYR A 135 -7.24 12.65 2.45
N THR A 136 -6.62 12.50 1.29
CA THR A 136 -7.16 11.75 0.15
C THR A 136 -6.04 10.97 -0.54
N TYR A 137 -6.39 10.15 -1.53
CA TYR A 137 -5.40 9.36 -2.26
C TYR A 137 -5.80 9.06 -3.70
N ASP A 138 -4.78 8.89 -4.53
CA ASP A 138 -4.83 8.44 -5.93
C ASP A 138 -3.97 7.19 -6.08
N TYR A 139 -4.18 6.43 -7.15
CA TYR A 139 -3.23 5.38 -7.53
C TYR A 139 -3.12 5.23 -9.06
N GLU A 140 -1.99 4.69 -9.50
CA GLU A 140 -1.76 4.34 -10.90
C GLU A 140 -0.94 3.06 -11.06
N TYR A 141 -1.19 2.36 -12.15
CA TYR A 141 -0.50 1.15 -12.59
C TYR A 141 -0.65 1.04 -14.12
N PRO A 142 0.12 0.19 -14.82
CA PRO A 142 0.11 0.12 -16.29
C PRO A 142 -1.28 -0.08 -16.93
N GLY A 143 -2.19 -0.78 -16.23
CA GLY A 143 -3.54 -1.07 -16.70
C GLY A 143 -4.61 -0.07 -16.28
N GLY A 144 -4.27 1.01 -15.57
CA GLY A 144 -5.28 1.98 -15.14
C GLY A 144 -4.83 2.96 -14.07
N THR A 145 -5.65 3.99 -13.88
CA THR A 145 -5.44 5.00 -12.84
C THR A 145 -6.75 5.30 -12.13
N MET A 146 -6.67 5.69 -10.86
CA MET A 146 -7.73 6.39 -10.16
C MET A 146 -7.18 7.73 -9.72
N LYS A 147 -7.75 8.81 -10.29
CA LYS A 147 -7.39 10.18 -9.97
C LYS A 147 -8.55 10.85 -9.26
N ARG A 148 -8.29 11.52 -8.15
CA ARG A 148 -9.31 12.29 -7.43
C ARG A 148 -9.65 13.56 -8.18
N VAL A 149 -10.92 13.95 -8.07
CA VAL A 149 -11.40 15.24 -8.58
C VAL A 149 -10.73 16.36 -7.78
N GLN A 150 -10.04 17.24 -8.49
CA GLN A 150 -9.37 18.41 -7.93
C GLN A 150 -10.32 19.61 -7.90
N LYS A 151 -10.31 20.35 -6.80
CA LYS A 151 -11.00 21.65 -6.65
C LYS A 151 -10.38 22.73 -7.53
N SER A 152 -9.08 22.66 -7.72
CA SER A 152 -8.31 23.67 -8.46
C SER A 152 -7.08 23.05 -9.10
N PHE A 153 -6.69 23.56 -10.27
CA PHE A 153 -5.48 23.14 -10.95
C PHE A 153 -4.21 23.58 -10.20
N THR A 154 -3.18 22.74 -10.26
CA THR A 154 -1.82 23.08 -9.85
C THR A 154 -1.23 24.18 -10.75
N LYS A 155 -0.15 24.82 -10.31
CA LYS A 155 0.53 25.85 -11.11
C LYS A 155 0.96 25.32 -12.48
N ASP A 156 1.48 24.11 -12.53
CA ASP A 156 1.94 23.47 -13.77
C ASP A 156 0.77 23.15 -14.71
N GLN A 157 -0.34 22.65 -14.16
CA GLN A 157 -1.56 22.41 -14.94
C GLN A 157 -2.13 23.71 -15.52
N LYS A 158 -2.14 24.80 -14.74
CA LYS A 158 -2.56 26.12 -15.24
C LYS A 158 -1.68 26.59 -16.39
N LYS A 159 -0.35 26.42 -16.28
CA LYS A 159 0.59 26.77 -17.35
C LYS A 159 0.31 26.00 -18.65
N CYS A 160 -0.03 24.72 -18.56
CA CYS A 160 -0.43 23.93 -19.72
C CYS A 160 -1.75 24.39 -20.34
N GLN A 161 -2.69 24.90 -19.55
CA GLN A 161 -3.97 25.40 -20.07
C GLN A 161 -3.87 26.78 -20.71
N THR A 162 -2.97 27.65 -20.26
CA THR A 162 -2.81 29.00 -20.78
C THR A 162 -1.90 29.11 -22.01
N ASN A 163 -1.19 28.04 -22.38
CA ASN A 163 -0.27 28.01 -23.52
C ASN A 163 -0.90 27.41 -24.80
N ASN A 164 -2.23 27.39 -24.89
CA ASN A 164 -2.99 27.04 -26.10
C ASN A 164 -3.67 28.29 -26.69
#